data_AF-A0A315UXT6-F1
#
_entry.id   AF-A0A315UXT6-F1
#
_cell.length_a   1.000
_cell.length_b   1.000
_cell.length_c   1.000
_cell.angle_alpha   90.00
_cell.angle_beta   90.00
_cell.angle_gamma   90.00
#
_symmetry.space_group_name_H-M   'P 1'
#
loop_
_entity.id
_entity.type
_entity.pdbx_description
1 polymer ?
#
loop_
_entity_poly.entity_id
_entity_poly.type
_entity_poly.pdbx_seq_one_letter_code
_entity_poly.pdbx_strand_id
1 'polypeptide(L)'
;MDVPNPPEGEQSSAAAQLIATMLAAPANLVNEDQELRNVIDKLAQFVARNGPEFEKMTMEKQKDNPKFSFLFGGEYFSYYKCKLAMEQQQHLFNPGNKDVVDIPPPSMQLVPPPPIALSAAPSIDELIQQSQWNLQQQEQHLHTLRQEQVTAAITLAMEQQIQKLLVETQLDITEFDNLLQPIIDTCTKDAISVNTMCSETIQISKTKFSI
;
A
#
# COMPACT_ATOMS: atom_id res chain seq x y z
N MET A 1 -29.94 -37.60 -9.53
CA MET A 1 -28.87 -36.62 -9.34
C MET A 1 -27.86 -37.28 -8.43
N ASP A 2 -26.70 -37.62 -8.95
CA ASP A 2 -25.44 -37.60 -8.21
C ASP A 2 -24.33 -37.82 -9.24
N VAL A 3 -23.62 -36.73 -9.55
CA VAL A 3 -22.49 -36.74 -10.48
C VAL A 3 -21.25 -37.14 -9.65
N PRO A 4 -20.49 -38.17 -10.03
CA PRO A 4 -19.28 -38.54 -9.29
C PRO A 4 -18.24 -37.42 -9.35
N ASN A 5 -17.77 -37.00 -8.19
CA ASN A 5 -16.63 -36.10 -8.01
C ASN A 5 -15.35 -36.72 -8.64
N PRO A 6 -14.54 -35.97 -9.41
CA PRO A 6 -13.25 -36.47 -9.91
C PRO A 6 -12.21 -36.57 -8.76
N PRO A 7 -11.12 -37.35 -8.94
CA PRO A 7 -10.28 -37.80 -7.85
C PRO A 7 -9.33 -36.69 -7.36
N GLU A 8 -9.46 -36.31 -6.09
CA GLU A 8 -8.58 -35.34 -5.39
C GLU A 8 -7.19 -35.92 -5.00
N GLY A 9 -6.85 -37.13 -5.47
CA GLY A 9 -5.74 -37.92 -4.93
C GLY A 9 -4.35 -37.64 -5.53
N GLU A 10 -4.24 -37.13 -6.76
CA GLU A 10 -2.97 -37.16 -7.48
C GLU A 10 -2.10 -35.90 -7.27
N GLN A 11 -2.73 -34.76 -7.01
CA GLN A 11 -2.04 -33.48 -6.79
C GLN A 11 -1.38 -33.40 -5.41
N SER A 12 -1.95 -34.06 -4.40
CA SER A 12 -1.42 -34.08 -3.02
C SER A 12 -0.06 -34.76 -2.93
N SER A 13 0.16 -35.82 -3.72
CA SER A 13 1.44 -36.56 -3.74
C SER A 13 2.58 -35.73 -4.31
N ALA A 14 2.33 -34.94 -5.38
CA ALA A 14 3.35 -34.11 -6.01
C ALA A 14 3.80 -32.96 -5.08
N ALA A 15 2.85 -32.33 -4.39
CA ALA A 15 3.15 -31.31 -3.38
C ALA A 15 3.97 -31.89 -2.23
N ALA A 16 3.55 -33.04 -1.69
CA ALA A 16 4.27 -33.73 -0.62
C ALA A 16 5.69 -34.12 -1.06
N GLN A 17 5.88 -34.56 -2.30
CA GLN A 17 7.18 -34.91 -2.85
C GLN A 17 8.12 -33.70 -2.95
N LEU A 18 7.61 -32.55 -3.38
CA LEU A 18 8.40 -31.33 -3.47
C LEU A 18 8.74 -30.77 -2.10
N ILE A 19 7.78 -30.74 -1.18
CA ILE A 19 8.02 -30.36 0.21
C ILE A 19 9.07 -31.29 0.84
N ALA A 20 8.96 -32.61 0.64
CA ALA A 20 9.96 -33.57 1.11
C ALA A 20 11.33 -33.35 0.47
N THR A 21 11.39 -33.01 -0.82
CA THR A 21 12.64 -32.71 -1.53
C THR A 21 13.29 -31.41 -1.03
N MET A 22 12.48 -30.40 -0.71
CA MET A 22 12.94 -29.14 -0.12
C MET A 22 13.41 -29.32 1.33
N LEU A 23 12.84 -30.31 2.03
CA LEU A 23 13.27 -30.72 3.36
C LEU A 23 14.56 -31.55 3.34
N ALA A 24 14.83 -32.25 2.24
CA ALA A 24 15.95 -33.17 2.07
C ALA A 24 17.25 -32.51 1.53
N ALA A 25 17.43 -31.20 1.72
CA ALA A 25 18.61 -30.50 1.19
C ALA A 25 19.93 -31.07 1.76
N PRO A 26 20.95 -31.33 0.91
CA PRO A 26 22.25 -31.85 1.35
C PRO A 26 23.03 -30.76 2.09
N ALA A 27 23.61 -31.14 3.22
CA ALA A 27 24.43 -30.31 4.08
C ALA A 27 25.56 -29.63 3.30
N ASN A 28 25.38 -28.36 2.91
CA ASN A 28 26.49 -27.49 2.56
C ASN A 28 26.34 -26.17 3.35
N LEU A 29 27.07 -26.12 4.45
CA LEU A 29 27.05 -25.13 5.51
C LEU A 29 27.60 -23.78 5.03
N VAL A 30 26.77 -22.91 4.45
CA VAL A 30 27.09 -21.47 4.37
C VAL A 30 25.79 -20.64 4.33
N ASN A 31 25.33 -20.16 5.50
CA ASN A 31 24.15 -19.29 5.76
C ASN A 31 22.76 -19.93 5.65
N GLU A 32 22.08 -20.04 6.81
CA GLU A 32 20.65 -20.38 6.95
C GLU A 32 19.75 -19.52 6.03
N ASP A 33 20.10 -18.24 5.84
CA ASP A 33 19.37 -17.31 4.96
C ASP A 33 19.43 -17.72 3.48
N GLN A 34 20.54 -18.32 3.04
CA GLN A 34 20.67 -18.79 1.65
C GLN A 34 19.82 -20.04 1.42
N GLU A 35 19.77 -20.95 2.40
CA GLU A 35 18.88 -22.11 2.36
C GLU A 35 17.41 -21.66 2.31
N LEU A 36 17.03 -20.69 3.15
CA LEU A 36 15.68 -20.16 3.17
C LEU A 36 15.29 -19.51 1.83
N ARG A 37 16.17 -18.70 1.24
CA ARG A 37 15.95 -18.13 -0.10
C ARG A 37 15.79 -19.21 -1.17
N ASN A 38 16.58 -20.28 -1.12
CA ASN A 38 16.47 -21.40 -2.06
C ASN A 38 15.13 -22.14 -1.90
N VAL A 39 14.65 -22.31 -0.67
CA VAL A 39 13.32 -22.89 -0.38
C VAL A 39 12.22 -21.99 -0.94
N ILE A 40 12.31 -20.68 -0.69
CA ILE A 40 11.36 -19.68 -1.21
C ILE A 40 11.30 -19.72 -2.74
N ASP A 41 12.46 -19.74 -3.41
CA ASP A 41 12.56 -19.80 -4.86
C ASP A 41 11.91 -21.06 -5.44
N LYS A 42 12.18 -22.22 -4.85
CA LYS A 42 11.58 -23.49 -5.27
C LYS A 42 10.06 -23.50 -5.08
N LEU A 43 9.57 -22.90 -3.99
CA LEU A 43 8.15 -22.87 -3.69
C LEU A 43 7.42 -21.92 -4.65
N ALA A 44 7.97 -20.72 -4.85
CA ALA A 44 7.45 -19.72 -5.78
C ALA A 44 7.33 -20.28 -7.20
N GLN A 45 8.35 -20.98 -7.68
CA GLN A 45 8.32 -21.61 -9.00
C GLN A 45 7.30 -22.76 -9.09
N PHE A 46 7.16 -23.55 -8.03
CA PHE A 46 6.17 -24.63 -8.00
C PHE A 46 4.73 -24.10 -7.99
N VAL A 47 4.45 -23.10 -7.16
CA VAL A 47 3.14 -22.44 -7.09
C VAL A 47 2.82 -21.71 -8.39
N ALA A 48 3.79 -21.03 -9.00
CA ALA A 48 3.60 -20.37 -10.30
C ALA A 48 3.22 -21.36 -11.41
N ARG A 49 3.75 -22.58 -11.37
CA ARG A 49 3.50 -23.62 -12.38
C ARG A 49 2.20 -24.40 -12.14
N ASN A 50 1.84 -24.64 -10.87
CA ASN A 50 0.74 -25.54 -10.51
C ASN A 50 -0.49 -24.81 -9.96
N GLY A 51 -0.38 -23.51 -9.68
CA GLY A 51 -1.46 -22.67 -9.18
C GLY A 51 -1.38 -22.34 -7.68
N PRO A 52 -2.09 -21.30 -7.24
CA PRO A 52 -2.13 -20.83 -5.85
C PRO A 52 -2.73 -21.84 -4.86
N GLU A 53 -3.43 -22.86 -5.34
CA GLU A 53 -3.98 -23.96 -4.53
C GLU A 53 -2.87 -24.73 -3.80
N PHE A 54 -1.71 -24.86 -4.43
CA PHE A 54 -0.54 -25.52 -3.85
C PHE A 54 0.12 -24.70 -2.74
N GLU A 55 0.03 -23.37 -2.79
CA GLU A 55 0.47 -22.51 -1.69
C GLU A 55 -0.38 -22.78 -0.45
N LYS A 56 -1.71 -22.79 -0.61
CA LYS A 56 -2.66 -23.03 0.49
C LYS A 56 -2.45 -24.40 1.14
N MET A 57 -2.25 -25.44 0.32
CA MET A 57 -1.97 -26.80 0.80
C MET A 57 -0.65 -26.88 1.59
N THR A 58 0.41 -26.26 1.06
CA THR A 58 1.73 -26.23 1.72
C THR A 58 1.63 -25.50 3.06
N MET A 59 0.89 -24.39 3.09
CA MET A 59 0.63 -23.61 4.30
C MET A 59 -0.09 -24.44 5.36
N GLU A 60 -1.13 -25.22 5.01
CA GLU A 60 -1.84 -26.06 5.99
C GLU A 60 -0.97 -27.23 6.52
N LYS A 61 -0.18 -27.87 5.65
CA LYS A 61 0.64 -29.03 6.01
C LYS A 61 1.93 -28.70 6.75
N GLN A 62 2.47 -27.49 6.58
CA GLN A 62 3.77 -27.09 7.14
C GLN A 62 3.68 -25.88 8.09
N LYS A 63 2.49 -25.59 8.64
CA LYS A 63 2.30 -24.48 9.58
C LYS A 63 3.20 -24.53 10.81
N ASP A 64 3.58 -25.73 11.25
CA ASP A 64 4.41 -25.95 12.43
C ASP A 64 5.91 -26.02 12.09
N ASN A 65 6.28 -25.83 10.81
CA ASN A 65 7.66 -25.89 10.34
C ASN A 65 8.26 -24.47 10.21
N PRO A 66 9.32 -24.12 10.95
CA PRO A 66 9.94 -22.80 10.88
C PRO A 66 10.49 -22.46 9.49
N LYS A 67 10.83 -23.46 8.67
CA LYS A 67 11.29 -23.24 7.28
C LYS A 67 10.20 -22.67 6.37
N PHE A 68 8.92 -22.84 6.71
CA PHE A 68 7.78 -22.29 5.98
C PHE A 68 7.09 -21.13 6.72
N SER A 69 7.66 -20.67 7.83
CA SER A 69 7.13 -19.53 8.60
C SER A 69 6.93 -18.27 7.74
N PHE A 70 7.77 -18.09 6.71
CA PHE A 70 7.66 -16.96 5.77
C PHE A 70 6.32 -16.89 5.02
N LEU A 71 5.58 -18.00 4.88
CA LEU A 71 4.25 -18.02 4.26
C LEU A 71 3.19 -17.34 5.14
N PHE A 72 3.41 -17.29 6.45
CA PHE A 72 2.50 -16.69 7.43
C PHE A 72 2.85 -15.23 7.75
N GLY A 73 3.90 -14.69 7.13
CA GLY A 73 4.41 -13.35 7.35
C GLY A 73 5.89 -13.32 7.71
N GLY A 74 6.38 -12.16 8.12
CA GLY A 74 7.78 -11.94 8.46
C GLY A 74 8.61 -11.31 7.33
N GLU A 75 9.91 -11.22 7.55
CA GLU A 75 10.86 -10.47 6.70
C GLU A 75 10.96 -11.03 5.27
N TYR A 76 10.76 -12.34 5.11
CA TYR A 76 10.90 -13.04 3.83
C TYR A 76 9.59 -13.16 3.04
N PHE A 77 8.45 -12.74 3.60
CA PHE A 77 7.15 -12.80 2.92
C PHE A 77 7.09 -11.92 1.66
N SER A 78 7.63 -10.69 1.74
CA SER A 78 7.72 -9.78 0.60
C SER A 78 8.60 -10.35 -0.52
N TYR A 79 9.69 -11.03 -0.14
CA TYR A 79 10.58 -11.68 -1.09
C TYR A 79 9.90 -12.85 -1.81
N TYR A 80 9.18 -13.70 -1.08
CA TYR A 80 8.36 -14.77 -1.65
C TYR A 80 7.32 -14.24 -2.65
N LYS A 81 6.54 -13.21 -2.29
CA LYS A 81 5.54 -12.62 -3.19
C LYS A 81 6.13 -12.04 -4.46
N CYS A 82 7.26 -11.33 -4.34
CA CYS A 82 7.95 -10.78 -5.50
C CYS A 82 8.44 -11.90 -6.44
N LYS A 83 9.07 -12.94 -5.87
CA LYS A 83 9.56 -14.10 -6.63
C LYS A 83 8.42 -14.84 -7.34
N LEU A 84 7.33 -15.08 -6.62
CA LEU A 84 6.16 -15.76 -7.16
C LEU A 84 5.51 -14.98 -8.31
N ALA A 85 5.38 -13.66 -8.18
CA ALA A 85 4.86 -12.80 -9.26
C ALA A 85 5.76 -12.86 -10.51
N MET A 86 7.08 -12.87 -10.32
CA MET A 86 8.05 -12.97 -11.42
C MET A 86 7.97 -14.33 -12.14
N GLU A 87 7.87 -15.44 -11.40
CA GLU A 87 7.73 -16.79 -11.97
C GLU A 87 6.38 -16.96 -12.70
N GLN A 88 5.28 -16.43 -12.14
CA GLN A 88 3.97 -16.45 -12.82
C GLN A 88 4.00 -15.65 -14.12
N GLN A 89 4.68 -14.49 -14.12
CA GLN A 89 4.79 -13.65 -15.30
C GLN A 89 5.70 -14.27 -16.38
N GLN A 90 6.79 -14.94 -16.00
CA GLN A 90 7.63 -15.70 -16.94
C GLN A 90 6.87 -16.84 -17.62
N HIS A 91 5.94 -17.49 -16.91
CA HIS A 91 5.14 -18.58 -17.47
C HIS A 91 4.11 -18.11 -18.52
N LEU A 92 3.70 -16.84 -18.50
CA LEU A 92 2.88 -16.24 -19.56
C LEU A 92 3.70 -15.89 -20.83
N PHE A 93 5.02 -15.78 -20.74
CA PHE A 93 5.90 -15.34 -21.83
C PHE A 93 6.84 -16.41 -22.39
N ASN A 94 6.77 -17.67 -21.93
CA ASN A 94 7.64 -18.74 -22.43
C ASN A 94 6.99 -20.14 -22.40
N PRO A 95 6.39 -20.64 -23.51
CA PRO A 95 6.09 -22.06 -23.63
C PRO A 95 7.40 -22.80 -23.97
N GLY A 96 7.68 -23.86 -23.21
CA GLY A 96 9.01 -24.47 -23.09
C GLY A 96 9.67 -24.98 -24.38
N ASN A 97 11.00 -24.83 -24.42
CA ASN A 97 11.90 -25.61 -25.24
C ASN A 97 11.98 -27.06 -24.73
N LYS A 98 11.33 -28.00 -25.42
CA LYS A 98 11.77 -29.40 -25.56
C LYS A 98 11.35 -29.92 -26.93
N ASP A 99 12.27 -29.84 -27.88
CA ASP A 99 12.61 -30.82 -28.92
C ASP A 99 13.17 -30.09 -30.16
N VAL A 100 14.40 -30.47 -30.49
CA VAL A 100 15.26 -29.85 -31.50
C VAL A 100 14.79 -30.31 -32.89
N VAL A 101 14.19 -29.40 -33.66
CA VAL A 101 14.24 -29.44 -35.13
C VAL A 101 14.65 -28.06 -35.64
N ASP A 102 15.76 -28.06 -36.36
CA ASP A 102 16.38 -26.98 -37.13
C ASP A 102 15.35 -26.17 -37.96
N ILE A 103 14.98 -24.97 -37.49
CA ILE A 103 14.14 -23.99 -38.20
C ILE A 103 14.62 -22.57 -37.79
N PRO A 104 14.78 -21.60 -38.71
CA PRO A 104 15.32 -20.26 -38.40
C PRO A 104 14.45 -19.49 -37.39
N PRO A 105 14.99 -18.46 -36.72
CA PRO A 105 14.32 -17.78 -35.62
C PRO A 105 12.94 -17.25 -36.05
N PRO A 106 11.87 -17.46 -35.26
CA PRO A 106 10.57 -16.92 -35.61
C PRO A 106 10.60 -15.41 -35.37
N SER A 107 10.56 -14.68 -36.48
CA SER A 107 10.26 -13.27 -36.57
C SER A 107 9.09 -12.92 -35.65
N MET A 108 9.23 -11.82 -34.91
CA MET A 108 8.09 -11.11 -34.34
C MET A 108 7.00 -10.99 -35.39
N GLN A 109 5.78 -11.41 -35.05
CA GLN A 109 4.65 -11.32 -35.97
C GLN A 109 4.35 -9.85 -36.25
N LEU A 110 4.97 -9.33 -37.31
CA LEU A 110 4.55 -8.14 -37.99
C LEU A 110 3.27 -8.52 -38.75
N VAL A 111 2.13 -8.16 -38.19
CA VAL A 111 0.86 -8.13 -38.93
C VAL A 111 1.11 -7.29 -40.19
N PRO A 112 0.82 -7.78 -41.41
CA PRO A 112 1.04 -6.98 -42.61
C PRO A 112 0.11 -5.76 -42.54
N PRO A 113 0.64 -4.54 -42.73
CA PRO A 113 -0.20 -3.35 -42.71
C PRO A 113 -1.12 -3.36 -43.95
N PRO A 114 -2.39 -2.95 -43.82
CA PRO A 114 -3.25 -2.69 -44.97
C PRO A 114 -2.67 -1.52 -45.80
N PRO A 115 -3.10 -1.36 -47.07
CA PRO A 115 -2.55 -0.34 -47.95
C PRO A 115 -2.82 1.05 -47.36
N ILE A 116 -1.74 1.71 -46.96
CA ILE A 116 -1.56 3.15 -46.68
C ILE A 116 -2.86 3.92 -46.41
N ALA A 117 -3.16 4.08 -45.12
CA ALA A 117 -3.48 5.39 -44.57
C ALA A 117 -2.56 5.58 -43.35
N LEU A 118 -1.67 6.57 -43.41
CA LEU A 118 -0.83 6.99 -42.28
C LEU A 118 -1.74 7.37 -41.10
N SER A 119 -1.87 6.51 -40.08
CA SER A 119 -2.52 6.88 -38.82
C SER A 119 -1.87 6.12 -37.65
N ALA A 120 -0.87 6.81 -37.10
CA ALA A 120 -0.23 6.71 -35.77
C ALA A 120 -0.38 5.41 -34.96
N ALA A 121 0.65 4.54 -35.02
CA ALA A 121 1.12 3.93 -33.77
C ALA A 121 1.78 5.04 -32.94
N PRO A 122 1.58 5.10 -31.60
CA PRO A 122 2.19 6.14 -30.78
C PRO A 122 3.70 6.09 -30.95
N SER A 123 4.32 7.24 -31.22
CA SER A 123 5.77 7.32 -31.43
C SER A 123 6.48 6.84 -30.16
N ILE A 124 7.69 6.31 -30.30
CA ILE A 124 8.55 5.96 -29.16
C ILE A 124 8.72 7.16 -28.21
N ASP A 125 8.78 8.38 -28.77
CA ASP A 125 8.80 9.62 -28.02
C ASP A 125 7.53 9.82 -27.15
N GLU A 126 6.37 9.41 -27.66
CA GLU A 126 5.09 9.54 -26.98
C GLU A 126 4.97 8.55 -25.81
N LEU A 127 5.48 7.32 -25.98
CA LEU A 127 5.60 6.35 -24.89
C LEU A 127 6.58 6.84 -23.82
N ILE A 128 7.72 7.40 -24.22
CA ILE A 128 8.68 7.97 -23.29
C ILE A 128 8.02 9.10 -22.50
N GLN A 129 7.35 10.01 -23.18
CA GLN A 129 6.65 11.14 -22.56
C GLN A 129 5.54 10.67 -21.60
N GLN A 130 4.78 9.65 -21.98
CA GLN A 130 3.75 9.05 -21.13
C GLN A 130 4.37 8.39 -19.88
N SER A 131 5.50 7.69 -20.01
CA SER A 131 6.20 7.10 -18.87
C SER A 131 6.73 8.15 -17.91
N GLN A 132 7.28 9.25 -18.44
CA GLN A 132 7.77 10.39 -17.67
C GLN A 132 6.63 11.05 -16.91
N TRP A 133 5.48 11.25 -17.56
CA TRP A 133 4.30 11.83 -16.93
C TRP A 133 3.82 10.96 -15.76
N ASN A 134 3.72 9.64 -15.97
CA ASN A 134 3.33 8.71 -14.91
C ASN A 134 4.30 8.73 -13.72
N LEU A 135 5.61 8.74 -13.97
CA LEU A 135 6.63 8.81 -12.92
C LEU A 135 6.54 10.14 -12.14
N GLN A 136 6.42 11.26 -12.86
CA GLN A 136 6.29 12.58 -12.26
C GLN A 136 5.07 12.66 -11.34
N GLN A 137 3.95 12.06 -11.73
CA GLN A 137 2.75 11.99 -10.90
C GLN A 137 2.98 11.17 -9.62
N GLN A 138 3.66 10.03 -9.73
CA GLN A 138 4.00 9.22 -8.56
C GLN A 138 4.89 9.99 -7.58
N GLU A 139 5.93 10.66 -8.09
CA GLU A 139 6.85 11.48 -7.28
C GLU A 139 6.11 12.63 -6.60
N GLN A 140 5.25 13.34 -7.35
CA GLN A 140 4.48 14.44 -6.84
C GLN A 140 3.55 13.99 -5.71
N HIS A 141 2.85 12.87 -5.90
CA HIS A 141 1.97 12.32 -4.87
C HIS A 141 2.75 11.96 -3.59
N LEU A 142 3.91 11.32 -3.73
CA LEU A 142 4.74 10.97 -2.58
C LEU A 142 5.27 12.22 -1.86
N HIS A 143 5.67 13.25 -2.61
CA HIS A 143 6.11 14.52 -2.06
C HIS A 143 4.99 15.21 -1.27
N THR A 144 3.77 15.25 -1.83
CA THR A 144 2.60 15.83 -1.16
C THR A 144 2.29 15.10 0.15
N LEU A 145 2.24 13.76 0.14
CA LEU A 145 1.97 12.98 1.34
C LEU A 145 3.01 13.26 2.44
N ARG A 146 4.29 13.32 2.07
CA ARG A 146 5.37 13.63 3.01
C ARG A 146 5.22 15.03 3.59
N GLN A 147 4.93 16.01 2.73
CA GLN A 147 4.78 17.40 3.14
C GLN A 147 3.58 17.57 4.09
N GLU A 148 2.46 16.90 3.79
CA GLU A 148 1.27 16.92 4.63
C GLU A 148 1.54 16.27 5.99
N GLN A 149 2.23 15.11 6.01
CA GLN A 149 2.61 14.44 7.25
C GLN A 149 3.55 15.29 8.11
N VAL A 150 4.56 15.92 7.50
CA VAL A 150 5.47 16.84 8.20
C VAL A 150 4.71 18.04 8.77
N THR A 151 3.82 18.63 7.98
CA THR A 151 3.02 19.78 8.40
C THR A 151 2.14 19.42 9.59
N ALA A 152 1.41 18.30 9.51
CA ALA A 152 0.56 17.81 10.60
C ALA A 152 1.37 17.55 11.88
N ALA A 153 2.56 16.93 11.76
CA ALA A 153 3.43 16.67 12.90
C ALA A 153 3.93 17.97 13.55
N ILE A 154 4.32 18.98 12.75
CA ILE A 154 4.74 20.29 13.27
C ILE A 154 3.58 20.97 13.98
N THR A 155 2.39 21.03 13.36
CA THR A 155 1.20 21.63 13.97
C THR A 155 0.85 20.97 15.29
N LEU A 156 0.85 19.64 15.35
CA LEU A 156 0.56 18.89 16.57
C LEU A 156 1.61 19.14 17.65
N ALA A 157 2.90 19.17 17.30
CA ALA A 157 3.96 19.49 18.25
C ALA A 157 3.84 20.92 18.80
N MET A 158 3.50 21.89 17.93
CA MET A 158 3.24 23.27 18.34
C MET A 158 2.04 23.36 19.28
N GLU A 159 0.93 22.69 18.96
CA GLU A 159 -0.26 22.67 19.81
C GLU A 159 0.02 22.04 21.18
N GLN A 160 0.74 20.92 21.22
CA GLN A 160 1.18 20.31 22.48
C GLN A 160 2.07 21.24 23.29
N GLN A 161 2.98 21.97 22.64
CA GLN A 161 3.83 22.95 23.31
C GLN A 161 3.00 24.10 23.91
N ILE A 162 2.01 24.61 23.18
CA ILE A 162 1.09 25.65 23.65
C ILE A 162 0.29 25.13 24.85
N GLN A 163 -0.30 23.94 24.77
CA GLN A 163 -1.04 23.34 25.88
C GLN A 163 -0.16 23.14 27.12
N LYS A 164 1.09 22.68 26.93
CA LYS A 164 2.04 22.53 28.03
C LYS A 164 2.32 23.88 28.71
N LEU A 165 2.61 24.91 27.91
CA LEU A 165 2.89 26.25 28.44
C LEU A 165 1.69 26.82 29.19
N LEU A 166 0.48 26.52 28.71
CA LEU A 166 -0.77 26.93 29.36
C LEU A 166 -0.90 26.36 30.78
N VAL A 167 -0.65 25.06 30.93
CA VAL A 167 -0.68 24.38 32.24
C VAL A 167 0.42 24.92 33.15
N GLU A 168 1.63 25.12 32.62
CA GLU A 168 2.77 25.63 33.39
C GLU A 168 2.55 27.07 33.89
N THR A 169 1.86 27.90 33.09
CA THR A 169 1.52 29.28 33.44
C THR A 169 0.22 29.42 34.22
N GLN A 170 -0.50 28.32 34.48
CA GLN A 170 -1.83 28.28 35.11
C GLN A 170 -2.84 29.24 34.46
N LEU A 171 -2.77 29.42 33.14
CA LEU A 171 -3.73 30.22 32.38
C LEU A 171 -4.94 29.34 32.01
N ASP A 172 -6.11 29.57 32.60
CA ASP A 172 -7.33 28.86 32.19
C ASP A 172 -8.00 29.61 31.02
N ILE A 173 -7.80 29.12 29.78
CA ILE A 173 -8.46 29.68 28.58
C ILE A 173 -9.98 29.53 28.70
N THR A 174 -10.48 28.52 29.41
CA THR A 174 -11.91 28.28 29.59
C THR A 174 -12.57 29.41 30.36
N GLU A 175 -11.90 29.98 31.37
CA GLU A 175 -12.39 31.14 32.10
C GLU A 175 -12.49 32.37 31.17
N PHE A 176 -11.48 32.56 30.33
CA PHE A 176 -11.46 33.61 29.34
C PHE A 176 -12.55 33.43 28.25
N ASP A 177 -12.76 32.21 27.76
CA ASP A 177 -13.84 31.88 26.81
C ASP A 177 -15.21 32.13 27.44
N ASN A 178 -15.41 31.75 28.71
CA ASN A 178 -16.64 32.04 29.44
C ASN A 178 -16.87 33.55 29.60
N LEU A 179 -15.80 34.35 29.73
CA LEU A 179 -15.89 35.81 29.77
C LEU A 179 -16.14 36.43 28.39
N LEU A 180 -15.57 35.83 27.34
CA LEU A 180 -15.75 36.29 25.96
C LEU A 180 -17.10 35.90 25.38
N GLN A 181 -17.69 34.76 25.76
CA GLN A 181 -18.90 34.23 25.15
C GLN A 181 -20.10 35.21 25.17
N PRO A 182 -20.37 35.92 26.29
CA PRO A 182 -21.40 36.96 26.33
C PRO A 182 -21.10 38.12 25.37
N ILE A 183 -19.83 38.48 25.17
CA ILE A 183 -19.43 39.55 24.24
C ILE A 183 -19.56 39.07 22.79
N ILE A 184 -19.17 37.82 22.49
CA ILE A 184 -19.31 37.22 21.16
C ILE A 184 -20.80 37.12 20.76
N ASP A 185 -21.65 36.70 21.70
CA ASP A 185 -23.10 36.58 21.52
C ASP A 185 -23.80 37.96 21.48
N THR A 186 -23.23 38.97 22.14
CA THR A 186 -23.77 40.35 22.14
C THR A 186 -23.24 41.19 20.96
N CYS A 187 -22.04 40.91 20.44
CA CYS A 187 -21.43 41.61 19.31
C CYS A 187 -21.63 40.87 17.98
N THR A 188 -22.63 40.00 17.89
CA THR A 188 -23.01 39.37 16.63
C THR A 188 -23.52 40.45 15.67
N LYS A 189 -23.30 40.27 14.36
CA LYS A 189 -23.63 41.23 13.29
C LYS A 189 -25.07 41.78 13.38
N ASP A 190 -26.03 40.96 13.83
CA ASP A 190 -27.43 41.33 14.02
C ASP A 190 -27.65 42.32 15.18
N ALA A 191 -26.86 42.25 16.26
CA ALA A 191 -26.95 43.15 17.41
C ALA A 191 -26.30 44.53 17.16
N ILE A 192 -25.34 44.60 16.23
CA ILE A 192 -24.71 45.86 15.79
C ILE A 192 -25.56 46.55 14.71
N SER A 193 -26.25 45.76 13.86
CA SER A 193 -27.12 46.29 12.80
C SER A 193 -28.43 46.88 13.34
N VAL A 194 -28.89 46.42 14.50
CA VAL A 194 -30.01 47.02 15.23
C VAL A 194 -29.42 48.08 16.16
N ASN A 195 -29.53 49.35 15.77
CA ASN A 195 -28.95 50.51 16.45
C ASN A 195 -29.59 50.82 17.83
N THR A 196 -29.87 49.81 18.65
CA THR A 196 -30.74 49.92 19.84
C THR A 196 -30.13 49.31 21.11
N MET A 197 -28.83 49.03 21.21
CA MET A 197 -28.27 48.51 22.48
C MET A 197 -26.93 49.14 22.94
N CYS A 198 -26.37 50.13 22.24
CA CYS A 198 -25.23 50.89 22.78
C CYS A 198 -25.62 51.99 23.79
N SER A 199 -26.91 52.34 23.90
CA SER A 199 -27.35 53.39 24.83
C SER A 199 -27.69 52.88 26.24
N GLU A 200 -28.22 51.67 26.41
CA GLU A 200 -28.67 51.17 27.73
C GLU A 200 -27.50 50.67 28.60
N THR A 201 -26.50 50.00 28.02
CA THR A 201 -25.32 49.53 28.76
C THR A 201 -24.42 50.68 29.25
N ILE A 202 -24.41 51.83 28.56
CA ILE A 202 -23.72 53.06 29.02
C ILE A 202 -24.51 53.79 30.12
N GLN A 203 -25.82 53.56 30.27
CA GLN A 203 -26.62 54.16 31.34
C GLN A 203 -26.51 53.39 32.67
N ILE A 204 -26.32 52.08 32.63
CA ILE A 204 -26.18 51.24 33.84
C ILE A 204 -24.93 51.63 34.67
N SER A 205 -23.88 52.15 34.04
CA SER A 205 -22.69 52.65 34.74
C SER A 205 -22.84 54.04 35.35
N LYS A 206 -23.82 54.86 34.91
CA LYS A 206 -24.07 56.19 35.50
C LYS A 206 -24.95 56.15 36.76
N THR A 207 -25.88 55.21 36.87
CA THR A 207 -26.76 55.10 38.04
C THR A 207 -26.08 54.48 39.26
N LYS A 208 -24.96 53.75 39.08
CA LYS A 208 -24.22 53.12 40.19
C LYS A 208 -23.16 54.03 40.85
N PHE A 209 -22.92 55.23 40.31
CA PHE A 209 -21.94 56.20 40.82
C PHE A 209 -22.59 57.49 41.36
N SER A 210 -23.89 57.45 41.69
CA SER A 210 -24.59 58.55 42.36
C SER A 210 -25.41 58.02 43.54
N ILE A 211 -24.70 57.48 44.52
CA ILE A 211 -24.99 57.56 45.96
C ILE A 211 -23.66 57.78 46.66
#